data_AF-A0A482V7U3-F1
#
_entry.id   AF-A0A482V7U3-F1
#
_cell.length_a   1.000
_cell.length_b   1.000
_cell.length_c   1.000
_cell.angle_alpha   90.00
_cell.angle_beta   90.00
_cell.angle_gamma   90.00
#
_symmetry.space_group_name_H-M   'P 1'
#
loop_
_entity.id
_entity.type
_entity.pdbx_description
1 polymer ?
#
loop_
_entity_poly.entity_id
_entity_poly.type
_entity_poly.pdbx_seq_one_letter_code
_entity_poly.pdbx_strand_id
1 'polypeptide(L)'
;MPPDHVQSQMRQDCKCHGMSGSCTIKTCWMRLPPFRTIGDLLKDRFDGASHVAASNSGHHRNNNAHSNRPPKKPKDGALAVNSIHTRRENRRKHKYGFQLKPFNPEHKPPGVKDLVYYEMSPGFCEKNTKLGIQGTHGRVCNDTSMGVDGCDIMCCGRGYRTQEVVVVERCNCTFHWCCEVKCDVCRTKKTLHTCV
;
A
#
# COMPACT_ATOMS: atom_id res chain seq x y z
N MET A 1 1.11 -4.21 19.52
CA MET A 1 1.18 -4.06 18.05
C MET A 1 1.66 -2.65 17.76
N PRO A 2 2.63 -2.44 16.86
CA PRO A 2 2.92 -1.09 16.37
C PRO A 2 1.66 -0.51 15.68
N PRO A 3 1.38 0.79 15.81
CA PRO A 3 0.22 1.42 15.20
C PRO A 3 0.28 1.24 13.68
N ASP A 4 -0.87 0.98 13.07
CA ASP A 4 -0.99 0.92 11.62
C ASP A 4 -0.70 2.30 10.99
N HIS A 5 -0.56 2.34 9.66
CA HIS A 5 -0.17 3.56 8.97
C HIS A 5 -1.14 4.71 9.25
N VAL A 6 -2.44 4.42 9.27
CA VAL A 6 -3.53 5.38 9.50
C VAL A 6 -3.48 5.96 10.92
N GLN A 7 -3.32 5.11 11.94
CA GLN A 7 -3.21 5.53 13.34
C GLN A 7 -1.96 6.38 13.57
N SER A 8 -0.85 6.05 12.91
CA SER A 8 0.39 6.81 13.07
C SER A 8 0.36 8.23 12.49
N GLN A 9 -0.64 8.52 11.64
CA GLN A 9 -0.84 9.83 11.01
C GLN A 9 -1.93 10.67 11.70
N MET A 10 -2.54 10.18 12.79
CA MET A 10 -3.54 10.96 13.52
C MET A 10 -2.91 12.24 14.07
N ARG A 11 -3.61 13.36 13.90
CA ARG A 11 -3.19 14.69 14.35
C ARG A 11 -4.11 15.22 15.43
N GLN A 12 -3.57 16.02 16.34
CA GLN A 12 -4.34 16.73 17.34
C GLN A 12 -4.94 17.99 16.70
N ASP A 13 -6.26 17.98 16.48
CA ASP A 13 -7.00 19.17 16.08
C ASP A 13 -7.59 19.82 17.34
N CYS A 14 -7.55 21.15 17.43
CA CYS A 14 -8.09 21.90 18.56
C CYS A 14 -9.11 22.94 18.08
N LYS A 15 -10.18 23.13 18.86
CA LYS A 15 -11.13 24.24 18.70
C LYS A 15 -11.03 25.19 19.89
N CYS A 16 -10.89 26.47 19.59
CA CYS A 16 -10.78 27.54 20.57
C CYS A 16 -12.16 28.07 20.94
N HIS A 17 -12.36 28.32 22.24
CA HIS A 17 -13.66 28.69 22.81
C HIS A 17 -13.58 29.93 23.73
N GLY A 18 -12.47 30.65 23.73
CA GLY A 18 -12.31 31.88 24.50
C GLY A 18 -13.09 33.05 23.89
N MET A 19 -13.21 34.13 24.67
CA MET A 19 -13.88 35.36 24.26
C MET A 19 -13.37 35.87 22.90
N SER A 20 -14.29 36.23 22.01
CA SER A 20 -13.99 36.70 20.65
C SER A 20 -13.15 35.73 19.80
N GLY A 21 -13.20 34.42 20.08
CA GLY A 21 -12.42 33.40 19.36
C GLY A 21 -11.01 33.18 19.91
N SER A 22 -10.68 33.74 21.08
CA SER A 22 -9.40 33.49 21.77
C SER A 22 -9.20 32.00 22.08
N CYS A 23 -7.93 31.57 22.08
CA CYS A 23 -7.53 30.19 22.40
C CYS A 23 -7.10 29.99 23.86
N THR A 24 -7.44 30.93 24.77
CA THR A 24 -7.17 30.78 26.21
C THR A 24 -7.77 29.52 26.80
N ILE A 25 -8.96 29.15 26.34
CA ILE A 25 -9.55 27.82 26.53
C ILE A 25 -9.74 27.17 25.16
N LYS A 26 -9.30 25.91 25.04
CA LYS A 26 -9.44 25.12 23.83
C LYS A 26 -9.71 23.66 24.18
N THR A 27 -10.50 23.00 23.34
CA THR A 27 -10.73 21.56 23.41
C THR A 27 -10.03 20.91 22.23
N CYS A 28 -9.23 19.88 22.48
CA CYS A 28 -8.49 19.17 21.45
C CYS A 28 -8.93 17.71 21.35
N TRP A 29 -8.88 17.14 20.16
CA TRP A 29 -9.16 15.73 19.91
C TRP A 29 -8.26 15.20 18.78
N MET A 30 -8.06 13.89 18.75
CA MET A 30 -7.34 13.25 17.66
C MET A 30 -8.26 13.11 16.44
N ARG A 31 -7.79 13.56 15.28
CA ARG A 31 -8.51 13.43 14.00
C ARG A 31 -7.60 12.82 12.95
N LEU A 32 -8.19 12.06 12.03
CA LEU A 32 -7.51 11.63 10.82
C LEU A 32 -7.18 12.82 9.91
N PRO A 33 -5.99 12.83 9.27
CA PRO A 33 -5.69 13.81 8.24
C PRO A 33 -6.61 13.59 7.01
N PRO A 34 -6.66 14.55 6.08
CA PRO A 34 -7.32 14.34 4.80
C PRO A 34 -6.81 13.07 4.11
N PHE A 35 -7.70 12.29 3.51
CA PHE A 35 -7.33 11.01 2.91
C PHE A 35 -6.27 11.13 1.82
N ARG A 36 -6.23 12.26 1.08
CA ARG A 36 -5.16 12.54 0.10
C ARG A 36 -3.77 12.40 0.72
N THR A 37 -3.54 12.96 1.90
CA THR A 37 -2.27 12.83 2.62
C THR A 37 -1.92 11.38 2.94
N ILE A 38 -2.91 10.57 3.34
CA ILE A 38 -2.69 9.13 3.57
C ILE A 38 -2.38 8.42 2.25
N GLY A 39 -3.09 8.77 1.18
CA GLY A 39 -2.87 8.24 -0.17
C GLY A 39 -1.47 8.53 -0.68
N ASP A 40 -0.99 9.77 -0.55
CA ASP A 40 0.35 10.18 -0.97
C ASP A 40 1.43 9.42 -0.20
N LEU A 41 1.28 9.30 1.13
CA LEU A 41 2.21 8.52 1.95
C LEU A 41 2.24 7.03 1.58
N LEU A 42 1.08 6.43 1.28
CA LEU A 42 1.02 5.05 0.81
C LEU A 42 1.59 4.90 -0.61
N LYS A 43 1.43 5.92 -1.46
CA LYS A 43 2.00 5.96 -2.81
C LYS A 43 3.54 5.99 -2.75
N ASP A 44 4.12 6.78 -1.86
CA ASP A 44 5.57 6.81 -1.65
C ASP A 44 6.10 5.43 -1.21
N ARG A 45 5.36 4.75 -0.33
CA ARG A 45 5.69 3.38 0.10
C ARG A 45 5.51 2.34 -1.00
N PHE A 46 4.56 2.56 -1.89
CA PHE A 46 4.34 1.72 -3.07
C PHE A 46 5.52 1.84 -4.05
N ASP A 47 5.99 3.06 -4.31
CA ASP A 47 7.14 3.31 -5.19
C ASP A 47 8.45 2.75 -4.61
N GLY A 48 8.57 2.72 -3.27
CA GLY A 48 9.70 2.14 -2.54
C GLY A 48 9.49 0.70 -2.05
N ALA A 49 8.48 -0.02 -2.55
CA ALA A 49 8.17 -1.36 -2.06
C ALA A 49 9.32 -2.35 -2.30
N SER A 50 9.57 -3.24 -1.33
CA SER A 50 10.70 -4.19 -1.41
C SER A 50 10.30 -5.52 -2.07
N HIS A 51 11.09 -5.97 -3.05
CA HIS A 51 10.94 -7.32 -3.62
C HIS A 51 11.51 -8.37 -2.67
N VAL A 52 10.69 -9.36 -2.30
CA VAL A 52 11.04 -10.39 -1.33
C VAL A 52 10.89 -11.79 -1.92
N ALA A 53 11.78 -12.69 -1.53
CA ALA A 53 11.72 -14.10 -1.87
C ALA A 53 11.19 -14.92 -0.68
N ALA A 54 10.43 -15.97 -1.00
CA ALA A 54 10.06 -17.00 -0.06
C ALA A 54 11.30 -17.80 0.33
N SER A 55 11.79 -17.65 1.56
CA SER A 55 12.79 -18.58 2.08
C SER A 55 12.07 -19.84 2.54
N ASN A 56 12.05 -20.86 1.68
CA ASN A 56 11.62 -22.19 2.08
C ASN A 56 12.73 -22.79 2.93
N SER A 57 12.77 -22.42 4.21
CA SER A 57 13.60 -23.10 5.20
C SER A 57 12.98 -24.47 5.47
N GLY A 58 12.99 -25.33 4.45
CA GLY A 58 12.71 -26.74 4.61
C GLY A 58 13.65 -27.25 5.69
N HIS A 59 13.09 -27.79 6.77
CA HIS A 59 13.82 -28.74 7.57
C HIS A 59 14.38 -29.79 6.59
N HIS A 60 15.68 -29.75 6.31
CA HIS A 60 16.40 -30.94 5.87
C HIS A 60 16.22 -31.98 6.97
N ARG A 61 15.11 -32.73 6.90
CA ARG A 61 14.98 -34.02 7.57
C ARG A 61 15.99 -34.91 6.86
N ASN A 62 17.20 -34.95 7.42
CA ASN A 62 18.19 -35.95 7.07
C ASN A 62 17.61 -37.31 7.47
N ASN A 63 16.97 -37.99 6.52
CA ASN A 63 16.53 -39.37 6.70
C ASN A 63 17.75 -40.29 6.56
N ASN A 64 18.62 -40.28 7.58
CA ASN A 64 19.53 -41.39 7.79
C ASN A 64 18.78 -42.49 8.54
N ALA A 65 17.91 -43.19 7.81
CA ALA A 65 17.36 -44.46 8.21
C ALA A 65 18.40 -45.55 7.91
N HIS A 66 19.35 -45.76 8.82
CA HIS A 66 20.06 -47.04 8.94
C HIS A 66 20.82 -47.11 10.27
N SER A 67 20.27 -47.84 11.23
CA SER A 67 21.00 -48.92 11.90
C SER A 67 20.03 -49.80 12.67
N ASN A 68 20.07 -51.09 12.35
CA ASN A 68 19.31 -52.15 12.99
C ASN A 68 19.77 -52.33 14.45
N ARG A 69 18.87 -52.13 15.42
CA ARG A 69 19.06 -52.70 16.77
C ARG A 69 17.71 -53.11 17.37
N PRO A 70 17.56 -54.37 17.82
CA PRO A 70 16.29 -54.86 18.37
C PRO A 70 16.01 -54.29 19.78
N PRO A 71 14.74 -54.18 20.21
CA PRO A 71 14.39 -53.66 21.52
C PRO A 71 14.53 -54.75 22.59
N LYS A 72 15.34 -54.50 23.64
CA LYS A 72 15.28 -55.26 24.90
C LYS A 72 14.18 -54.67 25.79
N LYS A 73 13.29 -55.54 26.28
CA LYS A 73 12.23 -55.24 27.27
C LYS A 73 12.80 -55.06 28.72
N PRO A 74 11.96 -54.95 29.76
CA PRO A 74 11.56 -53.71 30.43
C PRO A 74 12.13 -53.64 31.87
N LYS A 75 12.00 -52.49 32.56
CA LYS A 75 12.07 -52.45 34.03
C LYS A 75 11.05 -51.48 34.60
N ASP A 76 10.37 -51.99 35.62
CA ASP A 76 9.20 -51.47 36.30
C ASP A 76 9.46 -50.25 37.20
N GLY A 77 8.39 -49.48 37.41
CA GLY A 77 8.06 -48.93 38.73
C GLY A 77 8.77 -47.65 39.17
N ALA A 78 8.13 -46.50 38.95
CA ALA A 78 8.14 -45.39 39.91
C ALA A 78 6.92 -44.49 39.71
N LEU A 79 6.06 -44.47 40.73
CA LEU A 79 5.02 -43.47 40.95
C LEU A 79 5.68 -42.17 41.42
N ALA A 80 5.41 -41.04 40.75
CA ALA A 80 5.50 -39.73 41.39
C ALA A 80 4.71 -38.66 40.61
N VAL A 81 3.52 -38.37 41.15
CA VAL A 81 3.02 -37.04 41.54
C VAL A 81 2.92 -35.93 40.47
N ASN A 82 1.68 -35.43 40.40
CA ASN A 82 1.22 -34.21 39.74
C ASN A 82 2.19 -33.02 39.91
N SER A 83 2.68 -32.51 38.79
CA SER A 83 3.23 -31.15 38.69
C SER A 83 2.59 -30.45 37.49
N ILE A 84 1.32 -30.09 37.66
CA ILE A 84 0.66 -29.06 36.87
C ILE A 84 1.29 -27.74 37.30
N HIS A 85 2.51 -27.43 36.84
CA HIS A 85 3.14 -26.10 36.82
C HIS A 85 4.60 -26.23 36.33
N THR A 86 4.79 -26.67 35.09
CA THR A 86 6.00 -26.29 34.34
C THR A 86 5.61 -25.91 32.92
N ARG A 87 5.72 -24.60 32.64
CA ARG A 87 5.79 -23.96 31.32
C ARG A 87 4.98 -24.62 30.19
N ARG A 88 3.69 -24.27 30.11
CA ARG A 88 2.96 -24.26 28.83
C ARG A 88 2.87 -22.85 28.25
N GLU A 89 3.89 -22.03 28.45
CA GLU A 89 4.11 -20.86 27.62
C GLU A 89 5.02 -21.26 26.45
N ASN A 90 4.61 -20.88 25.24
CA ASN A 90 5.45 -20.86 24.03
C ASN A 90 5.70 -22.15 23.24
N ARG A 91 4.66 -22.96 22.98
CA ARG A 91 4.70 -23.99 21.90
C ARG A 91 3.60 -23.87 20.84
N ARG A 92 3.15 -22.65 20.55
CA ARG A 92 2.51 -22.32 19.26
C ARG A 92 3.36 -21.29 18.51
N LYS A 93 4.69 -21.48 18.52
CA LYS A 93 5.61 -20.72 17.66
C LYS A 93 5.30 -21.14 16.22
N HIS A 94 4.56 -20.28 15.54
CA HIS A 94 4.38 -20.17 14.09
C HIS A 94 4.88 -21.38 13.30
N LYS A 95 3.97 -22.34 13.08
CA LYS A 95 4.17 -23.54 12.24
C LYS A 95 4.26 -23.23 10.73
N TYR A 96 4.44 -21.96 10.36
CA TYR A 96 4.70 -21.55 8.98
C TYR A 96 6.09 -20.92 8.97
N GLY A 97 7.10 -21.72 8.62
CA GLY A 97 8.49 -21.29 8.41
C GLY A 97 8.67 -20.49 7.11
N PHE A 98 7.65 -19.70 6.74
CA PHE A 98 7.70 -18.83 5.58
C PHE A 98 8.27 -17.49 6.04
N GLN A 99 9.59 -17.34 5.89
CA GLN A 99 10.25 -16.09 6.18
C GLN A 99 10.56 -15.38 4.86
N LEU A 100 9.95 -14.21 4.68
CA LEU A 100 10.25 -13.32 3.57
C LEU A 100 11.63 -12.73 3.78
N LYS A 101 12.52 -12.90 2.81
CA LYS A 101 13.84 -12.27 2.78
C LYS A 101 13.91 -11.33 1.59
N PRO A 102 14.66 -10.21 1.67
CA PRO A 102 14.93 -9.38 0.50
C PRO A 102 15.46 -10.23 -0.65
N PHE A 103 14.98 -9.98 -1.87
CA PHE A 103 15.44 -10.70 -3.06
C PHE A 103 16.93 -10.42 -3.33
N ASN A 104 17.36 -9.17 -3.18
CA ASN A 104 18.77 -8.77 -3.17
C ASN A 104 19.26 -8.59 -1.72
N PRO A 105 20.28 -9.35 -1.26
CA PRO A 105 20.85 -9.26 0.09
C PRO A 105 21.46 -7.90 0.45
N GLU A 106 21.85 -7.09 -0.53
CA GLU A 106 22.42 -5.75 -0.29
C GLU A 106 21.37 -4.68 0.02
N HIS A 107 20.09 -4.96 -0.25
CA HIS A 107 19.02 -4.04 0.10
C HIS A 107 18.66 -4.13 1.58
N LYS A 108 18.35 -2.96 2.16
CA LYS A 108 17.87 -2.87 3.53
C LYS A 108 16.61 -3.73 3.71
N PRO A 109 16.54 -4.60 4.75
CA PRO A 109 15.33 -5.35 5.02
C PRO A 109 14.13 -4.42 5.28
N PRO A 110 12.94 -4.76 4.77
CA PRO A 110 11.75 -3.93 4.94
C PRO A 110 11.35 -3.86 6.42
N GLY A 111 10.95 -2.67 6.87
CA GLY A 111 10.38 -2.44 8.18
C GLY A 111 8.91 -2.84 8.27
N VAL A 112 8.34 -2.77 9.48
CA VAL A 112 6.93 -3.14 9.75
C VAL A 112 5.89 -2.24 9.05
N LYS A 113 6.32 -1.07 8.55
CA LYS A 113 5.46 -0.09 7.85
C LYS A 113 5.72 -0.05 6.35
N ASP A 114 6.65 -0.86 5.84
CA ASP A 114 7.03 -0.86 4.43
C ASP A 114 6.19 -1.88 3.66
N LEU A 115 5.90 -1.58 2.40
CA LEU A 115 5.20 -2.48 1.51
C LEU A 115 6.19 -3.47 0.89
N VAL A 116 5.74 -4.71 0.71
CA VAL A 116 6.55 -5.79 0.11
C VAL A 116 5.76 -6.49 -0.98
N TYR A 117 6.47 -6.98 -2.00
CA TYR A 117 5.90 -7.80 -3.07
C TYR A 117 6.81 -8.98 -3.38
N TYR A 118 6.23 -10.10 -3.83
CA TYR A 118 6.97 -11.33 -4.12
C TYR A 118 7.01 -11.66 -5.63
N GLU A 119 5.97 -11.27 -6.37
CA GLU A 119 5.85 -11.46 -7.81
C GLU A 119 5.95 -10.14 -8.57
N MET A 120 6.63 -10.17 -9.72
CA MET A 120 6.77 -8.99 -10.57
C MET A 120 5.41 -8.59 -11.15
N SER A 121 5.16 -7.29 -11.25
CA SER A 121 3.92 -6.79 -11.87
C SER A 121 3.89 -7.15 -13.37
N PRO A 122 2.73 -7.57 -13.90
CA PRO A 122 2.58 -7.82 -15.33
C PRO A 122 2.65 -6.51 -16.14
N GLY A 123 2.77 -6.62 -17.47
CA GLY A 123 2.63 -5.47 -18.35
C GLY A 123 1.18 -4.98 -18.42
N PHE A 124 0.97 -3.67 -18.25
CA PHE A 124 -0.38 -3.05 -18.26
C PHE A 124 -0.77 -2.39 -19.60
N CYS A 125 0.13 -2.41 -20.58
CA CYS A 125 -0.06 -1.74 -21.88
C CYS A 125 -1.18 -2.36 -22.72
N GLU A 126 -1.18 -3.69 -22.82
CA GLU A 126 -2.11 -4.46 -23.65
C GLU A 126 -3.23 -5.06 -22.82
N LYS A 127 -4.41 -5.17 -23.42
CA LYS A 127 -5.58 -5.76 -22.76
C LYS A 127 -5.34 -7.25 -22.52
N ASN A 128 -5.46 -7.68 -21.27
CA ASN A 128 -5.42 -9.08 -20.89
C ASN A 128 -6.57 -9.39 -19.92
N THR A 129 -7.64 -9.98 -20.46
CA THR A 129 -8.86 -10.31 -19.71
C THR A 129 -8.63 -11.36 -18.62
N LYS A 130 -7.62 -12.24 -18.76
CA LYS A 130 -7.30 -13.26 -17.76
C LYS A 130 -6.75 -12.66 -16.47
N LEU A 131 -6.03 -11.54 -16.58
CA LEU A 131 -5.44 -10.81 -15.46
C LEU A 131 -6.26 -9.57 -15.06
N GLY A 132 -7.42 -9.34 -15.69
CA GLY A 132 -8.23 -8.14 -15.45
C GLY A 132 -7.61 -6.83 -15.96
N ILE A 133 -6.61 -6.91 -16.85
CA ILE A 133 -5.89 -5.75 -17.38
C ILE A 133 -6.66 -5.22 -18.60
N GLN A 134 -7.11 -3.96 -18.53
CA GLN A 134 -7.88 -3.34 -19.62
C GLN A 134 -7.01 -2.80 -20.76
N GLY A 135 -5.71 -2.60 -20.52
CA GLY A 135 -4.77 -1.94 -21.43
C GLY A 135 -4.77 -0.42 -21.26
N THR A 136 -3.87 0.26 -21.99
CA THR A 136 -3.76 1.73 -21.96
C THR A 136 -4.38 2.43 -23.17
N HIS A 137 -4.92 1.67 -24.13
CA HIS A 137 -5.61 2.21 -25.29
C HIS A 137 -6.79 3.09 -24.88
N GLY A 138 -6.94 4.27 -25.51
CA GLY A 138 -8.02 5.20 -25.21
C GLY A 138 -7.85 6.02 -23.93
N ARG A 139 -6.71 5.90 -23.21
CA ARG A 139 -6.42 6.74 -22.05
C ARG A 139 -5.88 8.10 -22.46
N VAL A 140 -6.22 9.13 -21.68
CA VAL A 140 -5.73 10.49 -21.84
C VAL A 140 -4.31 10.59 -21.28
N CYS A 141 -3.37 11.10 -22.08
CA CYS A 141 -1.99 11.32 -21.68
C CYS A 141 -1.60 12.80 -21.75
N ASN A 142 -0.48 13.13 -21.11
CA ASN A 142 0.11 14.46 -21.13
C ASN A 142 1.38 14.47 -21.98
N ASP A 143 1.37 15.14 -23.13
CA ASP A 143 2.53 15.18 -24.04
C ASP A 143 3.74 15.93 -23.45
N THR A 144 3.50 16.86 -22.52
CA THR A 144 4.59 17.65 -21.92
C THR A 144 5.27 16.95 -20.75
N SER A 145 4.68 15.88 -20.21
CA SER A 145 5.24 15.17 -19.06
C SER A 145 6.20 14.08 -19.50
N MET A 146 7.34 13.99 -18.82
CA MET A 146 8.27 12.86 -18.94
C MET A 146 7.95 11.72 -17.97
N GLY A 147 6.92 11.88 -17.14
CA GLY A 147 6.52 10.92 -16.11
C GLY A 147 5.60 9.82 -16.63
N VAL A 148 5.02 9.05 -15.69
CA VAL A 148 4.05 7.97 -16.01
C VAL A 148 2.75 8.47 -16.64
N ASP A 149 2.44 9.77 -16.49
CA ASP A 149 1.35 10.47 -17.16
C ASP A 149 1.73 10.95 -18.57
N GLY A 150 3.02 10.92 -18.89
CA GLY A 150 3.61 11.23 -20.18
C GLY A 150 3.08 10.34 -21.30
N CYS A 151 2.87 10.89 -22.49
CA CYS A 151 2.37 10.10 -23.62
C CYS A 151 3.32 8.97 -24.04
N ASP A 152 4.63 9.14 -23.91
CA ASP A 152 5.63 8.10 -24.22
C ASP A 152 5.45 6.85 -23.34
N ILE A 153 5.27 7.05 -22.03
CA ILE A 153 5.14 5.97 -21.05
C ILE A 153 3.70 5.46 -20.99
N MET A 154 2.71 6.35 -20.93
CA MET A 154 1.30 5.96 -20.83
C MET A 154 0.81 5.19 -22.06
N CYS A 155 1.26 5.59 -23.24
CA CYS A 155 0.88 4.95 -24.50
C CYS A 155 1.86 3.85 -24.93
N CYS A 156 2.87 3.54 -24.10
CA CYS A 156 3.84 2.47 -24.31
C CYS A 156 4.54 2.55 -25.69
N GLY A 157 4.84 3.76 -26.16
CA GLY A 157 5.48 4.01 -27.46
C GLY A 157 4.59 3.78 -28.70
N ARG A 158 3.29 3.48 -28.55
CA ARG A 158 2.36 3.31 -29.68
C ARG A 158 1.98 4.64 -30.35
N GLY A 159 2.30 5.77 -29.71
CA GLY A 159 1.84 7.10 -30.09
C GLY A 159 0.48 7.47 -29.51
N TYR A 160 -0.03 8.62 -29.89
CA TYR A 160 -1.30 9.15 -29.41
C TYR A 160 -1.99 9.99 -30.49
N ARG A 161 -3.32 10.08 -30.40
CA ARG A 161 -4.14 10.96 -31.23
C ARG A 161 -4.39 12.27 -30.49
N THR A 162 -4.19 13.38 -31.19
CA THR A 162 -4.50 14.73 -30.70
C THR A 162 -5.86 15.18 -31.21
N GLN A 163 -6.70 15.73 -30.34
CA GLN A 163 -8.01 16.28 -30.67
C GLN A 163 -8.26 17.59 -29.91
N GLU A 164 -8.85 18.59 -30.58
CA GLU A 164 -9.36 19.78 -29.90
C GLU A 164 -10.79 19.54 -29.44
N VAL A 165 -11.04 19.62 -28.14
CA VAL A 165 -12.36 19.48 -27.52
C VAL A 165 -12.77 20.82 -26.91
N VAL A 166 -13.99 21.25 -27.19
CA VAL A 166 -14.56 22.45 -26.55
C VAL A 166 -15.10 22.06 -25.19
N VAL A 167 -14.46 22.54 -24.12
CA VAL A 167 -14.87 22.32 -22.74
C VAL A 167 -15.66 23.51 -22.26
N VAL A 168 -16.83 23.24 -21.69
CA VAL A 168 -17.71 24.25 -21.11
C VAL A 168 -17.42 24.33 -19.62
N GLU A 169 -17.01 25.49 -19.14
CA GLU A 169 -16.68 25.73 -17.73
C GLU A 169 -17.27 27.05 -17.23
N ARG A 170 -17.49 27.15 -15.92
CA ARG A 170 -17.92 28.40 -15.29
C ARG A 170 -16.71 29.31 -15.10
N CYS A 171 -16.83 30.56 -15.50
CA CYS A 171 -15.74 31.55 -15.45
C CYS A 171 -16.29 32.90 -14.97
N ASN A 172 -15.39 33.87 -14.75
CA ASN A 172 -15.73 35.24 -14.35
C ASN A 172 -16.73 35.33 -13.19
N CYS A 173 -16.58 34.45 -12.20
CA CYS A 173 -17.51 34.37 -11.08
C CYS A 173 -17.40 35.60 -10.18
N THR A 174 -18.51 36.32 -9.98
CA THR A 174 -18.61 37.47 -9.08
C THR A 174 -19.57 37.18 -7.92
N PHE A 175 -19.15 37.56 -6.71
CA PHE A 175 -20.02 37.50 -5.54
C PHE A 175 -20.87 38.77 -5.45
N HIS A 176 -22.20 38.61 -5.46
CA HIS A 176 -23.15 39.68 -5.23
C HIS A 176 -23.55 39.69 -3.75
N TRP A 177 -23.25 40.80 -3.07
CA TRP A 177 -23.61 40.99 -1.66
C TRP A 177 -25.14 40.91 -1.48
N CYS A 178 -25.59 40.19 -0.44
CA CYS A 178 -26.91 39.53 -0.31
C CYS A 178 -27.04 38.18 -1.06
N CYS A 179 -25.88 37.54 -1.27
CA CYS A 179 -25.58 36.10 -1.14
C CYS A 179 -25.73 35.21 -2.39
N GLU A 180 -25.38 35.73 -3.56
CA GLU A 180 -25.38 34.95 -4.80
C GLU A 180 -24.02 35.01 -5.50
N VAL A 181 -23.52 33.86 -5.97
CA VAL A 181 -22.38 33.80 -6.90
C VAL A 181 -22.93 33.67 -8.31
N LYS A 182 -22.69 34.68 -9.14
CA LYS A 182 -23.03 34.65 -10.57
C LYS A 182 -21.76 34.37 -11.35
N CYS A 183 -21.83 33.44 -12.31
CA CYS A 183 -20.72 33.08 -13.17
C CYS A 183 -21.20 33.04 -14.62
N ASP A 184 -20.31 33.41 -15.54
CA ASP A 184 -20.53 33.22 -16.96
C ASP A 184 -20.24 31.77 -17.37
N VAL A 185 -20.81 31.35 -18.49
CA VAL A 185 -20.50 30.06 -19.13
C VAL A 185 -19.47 30.30 -20.22
N CYS A 186 -18.22 29.94 -19.93
CA CYS A 186 -17.13 30.00 -20.91
C CYS A 186 -17.03 28.70 -21.70
N ARG A 187 -16.64 28.83 -22.97
CA ARG A 187 -16.29 27.71 -23.85
C ARG A 187 -14.82 27.83 -24.21
N THR A 188 -14.00 26.93 -23.67
CA THR A 188 -12.55 26.92 -23.87
C THR A 188 -12.18 25.74 -24.76
N LYS A 189 -11.38 25.98 -25.80
CA LYS A 189 -10.78 24.88 -26.58
C LYS A 189 -9.63 24.27 -25.77
N LYS A 190 -9.70 22.97 -25.51
CA LYS A 190 -8.63 22.22 -24.86
C LYS A 190 -8.13 21.14 -25.81
N THR A 191 -6.82 21.02 -25.93
CA THR A 191 -6.17 19.95 -26.69
C THR A 191 -6.07 18.71 -25.82
N LEU A 192 -6.62 17.59 -26.28
CA LEU A 192 -6.61 16.30 -25.60
C LEU A 192 -5.76 15.31 -26.39
N HIS A 193 -4.83 14.64 -25.70
CA HIS A 193 -4.00 13.58 -26.28
C HIS A 193 -4.48 12.23 -25.73
N THR A 194 -4.75 11.28 -26.62
CA THR A 194 -5.31 9.97 -26.25
C THR A 194 -4.53 8.83 -26.90
N CYS A 195 -4.12 7.84 -26.11
CA CYS A 195 -3.30 6.72 -26.59
C CYS A 195 -4.00 5.88 -27.67
N VAL A 196 -3.24 5.50 -28.70
CA VAL A 196 -3.68 4.60 -29.79
C VAL A 196 -3.33 3.15 -29.54
#